data_AF-A0A2V2UUA2-F1
#
_entry.id   AF-A0A2V2UUA2-F1
#
_cell.length_a   1.000
_cell.length_b   1.000
_cell.length_c   1.000
_cell.angle_alpha   90.00
_cell.angle_beta   90.00
_cell.angle_gamma   90.00
#
_symmetry.space_group_name_H-M   'P 1'
#
loop_
_entity.id
_entity.type
_entity.pdbx_description
1 polymer ?
#
loop_
_entity_poly.entity_id
_entity_poly.type
_entity_poly.pdbx_seq_one_letter_code
_entity_poly.pdbx_strand_id
1 'polypeptide(L)'
;MPGKRKRVQGDDNTESQASAVPQGDGQTRARLESHGDTDQPAATHIRVEETQRPKWTLDSWLKKVLLEEKERTMKMWLKDFLRNYFDGRGVEEFNGHVTVEEFLISPNKFIKDEVLLDTIKASPSYQELKKEREEYYVLLGASNKLSDERLLTLRHWRDFKKKDTVIPLARAQINKAYSHILRVERWKAEEKARRERQELLFTIHSRTDDAVLKGRLRVKEMKLNDFLTMELDGRGALDANRDVLLEEFFKDPNKYICDAGVLGEIQASDRYKRMERTVRDEMDMEEDVFRLYDKGMYDLLKWLVATAEVKASVRGATKRFLDAAAEEARNPKKPTAPRYLEGLYESVHNARWHHVVEVPDDNGMGMAVREGEPPQPWTYRAVGGTLEKDDDVLQSGAPRLRLMVLTSDKGWPYSWKWKENKSTHDCHVNCEVERVWRIVLGDLTEWFSIHGRTDFKPKQHL
;
A
#
# COMPACT_ATOMS: atom_id res chain seq x y z
N MET A 1 56.54 -19.66 -50.22
CA MET A 1 56.62 -18.99 -51.55
C MET A 1 56.32 -20.04 -52.61
N PRO A 2 55.49 -19.79 -53.64
CA PRO A 2 54.24 -19.01 -53.77
C PRO A 2 53.05 -19.99 -53.99
N GLY A 3 51.80 -19.68 -54.31
CA GLY A 3 51.02 -18.48 -54.66
C GLY A 3 49.56 -18.93 -54.85
N LYS A 4 48.57 -18.25 -54.26
CA LYS A 4 47.69 -17.24 -54.89
C LYS A 4 46.79 -17.72 -56.05
N ARG A 5 45.46 -17.51 -55.82
CA ARG A 5 44.39 -17.04 -56.76
C ARG A 5 43.81 -18.12 -57.70
N LYS A 6 42.52 -18.15 -58.09
CA LYS A 6 41.43 -17.14 -58.16
C LYS A 6 40.10 -17.87 -58.50
N ARG A 7 38.98 -17.36 -57.96
CA ARG A 7 37.62 -17.17 -58.55
C ARG A 7 37.25 -17.92 -59.84
N VAL A 8 36.06 -18.55 -59.85
CA VAL A 8 35.03 -18.46 -60.92
C VAL A 8 33.63 -18.64 -60.27
N GLN A 9 32.63 -18.08 -60.93
CA GLN A 9 31.26 -17.72 -60.59
C GLN A 9 30.32 -18.43 -61.58
N GLY A 10 29.02 -18.58 -61.23
CA GLY A 10 27.94 -18.97 -62.16
C GLY A 10 27.46 -20.40 -61.91
N ASP A 11 26.31 -20.59 -61.25
CA ASP A 11 24.95 -20.51 -61.81
C ASP A 11 24.56 -21.83 -62.46
N ASP A 12 23.60 -22.55 -61.86
CA ASP A 12 22.43 -23.07 -62.58
C ASP A 12 21.43 -23.72 -61.61
N ASN A 13 20.32 -22.99 -61.42
CA ASN A 13 18.97 -23.43 -61.79
C ASN A 13 18.37 -24.73 -61.20
N THR A 14 17.35 -24.49 -60.37
CA THR A 14 15.95 -24.91 -60.63
C THR A 14 15.42 -26.17 -59.93
N GLU A 15 14.44 -25.90 -59.05
CA GLU A 15 13.26 -26.69 -58.68
C GLU A 15 13.40 -28.17 -58.31
N SER A 16 12.99 -28.52 -57.09
CA SER A 16 11.69 -29.20 -56.91
C SER A 16 11.35 -29.43 -55.44
N GLN A 17 10.04 -29.41 -55.20
CA GLN A 17 9.38 -29.42 -53.92
C GLN A 17 9.46 -30.75 -53.15
N ALA A 18 9.41 -30.58 -51.83
CA ALA A 18 8.59 -31.27 -50.84
C ALA A 18 8.80 -32.79 -50.54
N SER A 19 9.12 -32.98 -49.25
CA SER A 19 8.43 -33.87 -48.31
C SER A 19 8.75 -35.37 -48.34
N ALA A 20 9.64 -35.78 -47.43
CA ALA A 20 9.30 -36.74 -46.36
C ALA A 20 10.49 -36.92 -45.41
N VAL A 21 10.25 -36.72 -44.11
CA VAL A 21 11.17 -37.05 -42.99
C VAL A 21 11.25 -38.57 -42.85
N PRO A 22 12.39 -39.13 -42.40
CA PRO A 22 12.32 -39.81 -41.11
C PRO A 22 13.59 -39.65 -40.25
N GLN A 23 13.32 -39.47 -38.95
CA GLN A 23 14.02 -40.05 -37.80
C GLN A 23 15.52 -39.77 -37.56
N GLY A 24 15.84 -39.57 -36.28
CA GLY A 24 17.09 -40.07 -35.74
C GLY A 24 17.86 -39.09 -34.88
N ASP A 25 17.74 -39.29 -33.58
CA ASP A 25 18.82 -39.30 -32.60
C ASP A 25 19.73 -38.07 -32.41
N GLY A 26 19.62 -37.56 -31.19
CA GLY A 26 20.73 -37.70 -30.24
C GLY A 26 21.97 -36.87 -30.53
N GLN A 27 22.04 -35.68 -29.94
CA GLN A 27 23.33 -35.04 -29.68
C GLN A 27 23.40 -34.41 -28.29
N THR A 28 24.03 -35.16 -27.40
CA THR A 28 24.99 -34.69 -26.41
C THR A 28 25.87 -33.58 -26.98
N ARG A 29 25.89 -32.38 -26.38
CA ARG A 29 27.15 -31.68 -26.02
C ARG A 29 26.97 -30.37 -25.25
N ALA A 30 27.93 -30.20 -24.34
CA ALA A 30 28.68 -28.97 -24.07
C ALA A 30 27.99 -27.84 -23.27
N ARG A 31 28.27 -27.89 -21.97
CA ARG A 31 28.52 -26.73 -21.12
C ARG A 31 29.49 -25.76 -21.82
N LEU A 32 29.05 -24.51 -21.99
CA LEU A 32 29.91 -23.38 -22.32
C LEU A 32 29.58 -22.26 -21.33
N GLU A 33 30.55 -21.99 -20.45
CA GLU A 33 30.60 -20.78 -19.65
C GLU A 33 30.89 -19.60 -20.59
N SER A 34 30.05 -18.58 -20.58
CA SER A 34 30.48 -17.23 -20.96
C SER A 34 29.77 -16.20 -20.08
N HIS A 35 30.57 -15.54 -19.25
CA HIS A 35 30.26 -14.24 -18.68
C HIS A 35 29.84 -13.27 -19.78
N GLY A 36 28.73 -12.58 -19.56
CA GLY A 36 28.27 -11.46 -20.38
C GLY A 36 27.31 -10.64 -19.55
N ASP A 37 27.82 -9.53 -19.00
CA ASP A 37 27.05 -8.49 -18.34
C ASP A 37 25.84 -8.12 -19.18
N THR A 38 24.65 -8.24 -18.59
CA THR A 38 23.46 -7.56 -19.08
C THR A 38 22.66 -7.18 -17.85
N ASP A 39 22.81 -5.91 -17.46
CA ASP A 39 21.91 -5.22 -16.55
C ASP A 39 20.48 -5.28 -17.11
N GLN A 40 19.73 -6.29 -16.67
CA GLN A 40 18.29 -6.31 -16.81
C GLN A 40 17.64 -5.65 -15.58
N PRO A 41 16.60 -4.82 -15.78
CA PRO A 41 16.00 -4.04 -14.71
C PRO A 41 15.31 -4.96 -13.69
N ALA A 42 15.43 -4.58 -12.41
CA ALA A 42 14.92 -5.25 -11.21
C ALA A 42 13.38 -5.42 -11.11
N ALA A 43 12.65 -5.38 -12.24
CA ALA A 43 11.20 -5.44 -12.29
C ALA A 43 10.63 -6.87 -12.37
N THR A 44 11.46 -7.91 -12.55
CA THR A 44 10.97 -9.27 -12.85
C THR A 44 10.76 -10.14 -11.60
N HIS A 45 11.25 -9.75 -10.42
CA HIS A 45 11.19 -10.60 -9.22
C HIS A 45 10.05 -10.30 -8.23
N ILE A 46 9.22 -9.27 -8.47
CA ILE A 46 8.03 -8.98 -7.64
C ILE A 46 6.82 -9.84 -8.07
N ARG A 47 6.89 -10.53 -9.20
CA ARG A 47 5.79 -11.32 -9.76
C ARG A 47 5.66 -12.76 -9.23
N VAL A 48 6.50 -13.18 -8.28
CA VAL A 48 6.59 -14.59 -7.80
C VAL A 48 6.32 -14.73 -6.29
N GLU A 49 5.75 -13.74 -5.62
CA GLU A 49 4.90 -14.03 -4.45
C GLU A 49 3.46 -13.89 -4.95
N GLU A 50 3.01 -14.99 -5.54
CA GLU A 50 1.70 -15.15 -6.16
C GLU A 50 0.57 -14.55 -5.31
N THR A 51 -0.40 -14.06 -6.06
CA THR A 51 -1.81 -13.77 -5.76
C THR A 51 -2.57 -14.92 -5.07
N GLN A 52 -1.95 -15.69 -4.18
CA GLN A 52 -2.62 -16.69 -3.35
C GLN A 52 -3.39 -15.95 -2.26
N ARG A 53 -4.70 -16.22 -2.17
CA ARG A 53 -5.46 -15.87 -0.97
C ARG A 53 -4.69 -16.40 0.24
N PRO A 54 -4.55 -15.62 1.32
CA PRO A 54 -3.86 -16.13 2.50
C PRO A 54 -4.56 -17.42 2.92
N LYS A 55 -3.78 -18.51 3.10
CA LYS A 55 -4.30 -19.82 3.52
C LYS A 55 -5.16 -19.70 4.80
N TRP A 56 -4.82 -18.72 5.63
CA TRP A 56 -5.44 -18.43 6.90
C TRP A 56 -6.06 -17.03 6.92
N THR A 57 -7.07 -16.86 7.77
CA THR A 57 -7.72 -15.60 8.11
C THR A 57 -7.70 -15.41 9.62
N LEU A 58 -8.02 -14.22 10.13
CA LEU A 58 -8.09 -13.99 11.58
C LEU A 58 -9.09 -14.93 12.29
N ASP A 59 -10.10 -15.43 11.57
CA ASP A 59 -11.10 -16.35 12.11
C ASP A 59 -10.71 -17.83 11.94
N SER A 60 -9.53 -18.10 11.38
CA SER A 60 -8.99 -19.45 11.29
C SER A 60 -8.67 -20.00 12.68
N TRP A 61 -9.07 -21.26 12.90
CA TRP A 61 -8.89 -21.93 14.18
C TRP A 61 -7.44 -22.31 14.41
N LEU A 62 -6.91 -22.03 15.60
CA LEU A 62 -5.52 -22.36 15.96
C LEU A 62 -5.24 -23.86 15.82
N LYS A 63 -6.21 -24.72 16.18
CA LYS A 63 -6.12 -26.17 15.97
C LYS A 63 -5.81 -26.54 14.52
N LYS A 64 -6.47 -25.88 13.55
CA LYS A 64 -6.20 -26.13 12.13
C LYS A 64 -4.83 -25.61 11.73
N VAL A 65 -4.42 -24.43 12.20
CA VAL A 65 -3.10 -23.86 11.93
C VAL A 65 -1.98 -24.79 12.41
N LEU A 66 -2.14 -25.38 13.60
CA LEU A 66 -1.14 -26.27 14.20
C LEU A 66 -1.13 -27.68 13.60
N LEU A 67 -2.30 -28.24 13.30
CA LEU A 67 -2.42 -29.68 13.06
C LEU A 67 -2.70 -30.06 11.61
N GLU A 68 -3.26 -29.18 10.77
CA GLU A 68 -3.82 -29.59 9.46
C GLU A 68 -2.79 -30.30 8.57
N GLU A 69 -1.56 -29.80 8.50
CA GLU A 69 -0.51 -30.37 7.67
C GLU A 69 -0.06 -31.73 8.20
N LYS A 70 0.27 -31.81 9.49
CA LYS A 70 0.74 -33.05 10.14
C LYS A 70 -0.36 -34.10 10.20
N GLU A 71 -1.61 -33.71 10.38
CA GLU A 71 -2.77 -34.61 10.37
C GLU A 71 -2.96 -35.28 9.00
N ARG A 72 -2.69 -34.55 7.90
CA ARG A 72 -2.69 -35.16 6.55
C ARG A 72 -1.58 -36.20 6.41
N THR A 73 -0.39 -35.95 6.94
CA THR A 73 0.69 -36.95 6.94
C THR A 73 0.32 -38.18 7.76
N MET A 74 -0.22 -38.00 8.97
CA MET A 74 -0.60 -39.11 9.85
C MET A 74 -1.74 -39.96 9.25
N LYS A 75 -2.66 -39.33 8.51
CA LYS A 75 -3.78 -39.99 7.79
C LYS A 75 -3.40 -40.56 6.43
N MET A 76 -2.15 -40.40 5.98
CA MET A 76 -1.68 -41.05 4.75
C MET A 76 -1.81 -42.58 4.89
N TRP A 77 -2.20 -43.25 3.82
CA TRP A 77 -2.36 -44.69 3.81
C TRP A 77 -0.99 -45.36 3.74
N LEU A 78 -0.78 -46.43 4.50
CA LEU A 78 0.47 -47.18 4.53
C LEU A 78 0.86 -47.68 3.13
N LYS A 79 -0.11 -48.13 2.34
CA LYS A 79 0.14 -48.56 0.95
C LYS A 79 0.73 -47.45 0.08
N ASP A 80 0.32 -46.21 0.29
CA ASP A 80 0.78 -45.06 -0.50
C ASP A 80 2.21 -44.71 -0.09
N PHE A 81 2.50 -44.75 1.22
CA PHE A 81 3.86 -44.63 1.74
C PHE A 81 4.79 -45.70 1.18
N LEU A 82 4.39 -46.97 1.22
CA LEU A 82 5.20 -48.07 0.70
C LEU A 82 5.41 -47.98 -0.81
N ARG A 83 4.41 -47.55 -1.57
CA ARG A 83 4.54 -47.28 -3.02
C ARG A 83 5.51 -46.15 -3.31
N ASN A 84 5.46 -45.07 -2.54
CA ASN A 84 6.28 -43.88 -2.77
C ASN A 84 7.74 -44.07 -2.38
N TYR A 85 8.03 -44.84 -1.33
CA TYR A 85 9.38 -44.93 -0.75
C TYR A 85 10.03 -46.32 -0.85
N PHE A 86 9.26 -47.37 -1.14
CA PHE A 86 9.74 -48.76 -1.14
C PHE A 86 9.29 -49.55 -2.38
N ASP A 87 8.94 -48.86 -3.47
CA ASP A 87 8.49 -49.46 -4.74
C ASP A 87 7.27 -50.40 -4.59
N GLY A 88 6.47 -50.19 -3.54
CA GLY A 88 5.33 -51.05 -3.21
C GLY A 88 5.70 -52.36 -2.52
N ARG A 89 6.98 -52.56 -2.14
CA ARG A 89 7.38 -53.72 -1.32
C ARG A 89 6.63 -53.69 0.02
N GLY A 90 6.03 -54.82 0.38
CA GLY A 90 5.23 -54.99 1.60
C GLY A 90 3.80 -54.47 1.50
N VAL A 91 3.31 -54.05 0.33
CA VAL A 91 1.90 -53.72 0.12
C VAL A 91 1.07 -55.00 0.02
N GLU A 92 0.13 -55.18 0.95
CA GLU A 92 -0.75 -56.34 1.04
C GLU A 92 -2.21 -55.90 1.21
N GLU A 93 -3.16 -56.79 0.92
CA GLU A 93 -4.60 -56.46 0.98
C GLU A 93 -5.03 -56.02 2.39
N PHE A 94 -4.54 -56.72 3.43
CA PHE A 94 -4.92 -56.42 4.82
C PHE A 94 -4.27 -55.15 5.39
N ASN A 95 -3.13 -54.70 4.83
CA ASN A 95 -2.45 -53.47 5.26
C ASN A 95 -2.79 -52.27 4.36
N GLY A 96 -3.58 -52.50 3.32
CA GLY A 96 -4.05 -51.50 2.38
C GLY A 96 -5.04 -50.48 2.95
N HIS A 97 -5.55 -50.69 4.17
CA HIS A 97 -6.45 -49.76 4.91
C HIS A 97 -5.86 -49.16 6.18
N VAL A 98 -4.57 -49.37 6.41
CA VAL A 98 -3.88 -48.94 7.61
C VAL A 98 -3.31 -47.55 7.38
N THR A 99 -3.48 -46.65 8.34
CA THR A 99 -2.83 -45.34 8.29
C THR A 99 -1.37 -45.43 8.71
N VAL A 100 -0.56 -44.48 8.26
CA VAL A 100 0.84 -44.38 8.70
C VAL A 100 0.93 -44.21 10.22
N GLU A 101 -0.02 -43.50 10.85
CA GLU A 101 -0.07 -43.38 12.31
C GLU A 101 -0.20 -44.74 13.01
N GLU A 102 -1.15 -45.58 12.58
CA GLU A 102 -1.34 -46.92 13.12
C GLU A 102 -0.11 -47.81 12.88
N PHE A 103 0.48 -47.70 11.70
CA PHE A 103 1.72 -48.40 11.36
C PHE A 103 2.87 -48.02 12.31
N LEU A 104 3.06 -46.73 12.59
CA LEU A 104 4.10 -46.25 13.51
C LEU A 104 3.91 -46.75 14.95
N ILE A 105 2.67 -47.00 15.39
CA ILE A 105 2.36 -47.54 16.72
C ILE A 105 2.76 -49.02 16.82
N SER A 106 2.52 -49.81 15.77
CA SER A 106 2.78 -51.26 15.81
C SER A 106 3.21 -51.81 14.44
N PRO A 107 4.44 -51.51 13.99
CA PRO A 107 4.88 -51.87 12.64
C PRO A 107 4.84 -53.38 12.37
N ASN A 108 5.23 -54.19 13.36
CA ASN A 108 5.25 -55.66 13.29
C ASN A 108 3.85 -56.29 13.12
N LYS A 109 2.77 -55.52 13.35
CA LYS A 109 1.40 -55.98 13.09
C LYS A 109 1.10 -56.01 11.59
N PHE A 110 1.71 -55.12 10.82
CA PHE A 110 1.34 -54.84 9.44
C PHE A 110 2.36 -55.28 8.39
N ILE A 111 3.63 -55.44 8.80
CA ILE A 111 4.69 -56.00 7.97
C ILE A 111 5.31 -57.17 8.73
N LYS A 112 5.22 -58.38 8.15
CA LYS A 112 5.72 -59.62 8.75
C LYS A 112 7.14 -59.96 8.32
N ASP A 113 7.55 -59.48 7.16
CA ASP A 113 8.93 -59.59 6.70
C ASP A 113 9.84 -58.72 7.58
N GLU A 114 10.62 -59.37 8.44
CA GLU A 114 11.52 -58.71 9.39
C GLU A 114 12.61 -57.91 8.68
N VAL A 115 13.16 -58.42 7.57
CA VAL A 115 14.23 -57.76 6.81
C VAL A 115 13.71 -56.49 6.15
N LEU A 116 12.53 -56.57 5.53
CA LEU A 116 11.87 -55.40 4.96
C LEU A 116 11.53 -54.38 6.05
N LEU A 117 11.02 -54.84 7.19
CA LEU A 117 10.63 -53.94 8.27
C LEU A 117 11.84 -53.22 8.90
N ASP A 118 12.96 -53.91 9.06
CA ASP A 118 14.20 -53.29 9.55
C ASP A 118 14.75 -52.29 8.52
N THR A 119 14.66 -52.61 7.23
CA THR A 119 15.00 -51.69 6.14
C THR A 119 14.12 -50.43 6.19
N ILE A 120 12.81 -50.58 6.41
CA ILE A 120 11.88 -49.45 6.55
C ILE A 120 12.23 -48.62 7.78
N LYS A 121 12.45 -49.25 8.94
CA LYS A 121 12.80 -48.54 10.18
C LYS A 121 14.11 -47.77 10.07
N ALA A 122 15.08 -48.29 9.33
CA ALA A 122 16.36 -47.62 9.08
C ALA A 122 16.27 -46.48 8.05
N SER A 123 15.16 -46.37 7.29
CA SER A 123 15.02 -45.37 6.24
C SER A 123 14.87 -43.94 6.78
N PRO A 124 15.38 -42.92 6.06
CA PRO A 124 15.16 -41.51 6.40
C PRO A 124 13.67 -41.15 6.49
N SER A 125 12.85 -41.60 5.54
CA SER A 125 11.41 -41.29 5.49
C SER A 125 10.65 -41.81 6.71
N TYR A 126 10.98 -43.00 7.21
CA TYR A 126 10.37 -43.52 8.44
C TYR A 126 10.80 -42.71 9.68
N GLN A 127 12.07 -42.31 9.76
CA GLN A 127 12.57 -41.48 10.85
C GLN A 127 11.95 -40.09 10.85
N GLU A 128 11.73 -39.49 9.68
CA GLU A 128 10.98 -38.24 9.52
C GLU A 128 9.55 -38.39 10.01
N LEU A 129 8.82 -39.42 9.56
CA LEU A 129 7.45 -39.70 10.01
C LEU A 129 7.34 -39.89 11.53
N LYS A 130 8.32 -40.55 12.15
CA LYS A 130 8.38 -40.70 13.60
C LYS A 130 8.54 -39.35 14.30
N LYS A 131 9.43 -38.48 13.82
CA LYS A 131 9.59 -37.11 14.33
C LYS A 131 8.31 -36.29 14.13
N GLU A 132 7.70 -36.36 12.95
CA GLU A 132 6.44 -35.66 12.66
C GLU A 132 5.31 -36.10 13.60
N ARG A 133 5.25 -37.39 13.93
CA ARG A 133 4.30 -37.92 14.91
C ARG A 133 4.55 -37.36 16.30
N GLU A 134 5.80 -37.33 16.76
CA GLU A 134 6.15 -36.74 18.05
C GLU A 134 5.79 -35.25 18.10
N GLU A 135 6.12 -34.49 17.05
CA GLU A 135 5.71 -33.09 16.89
C GLU A 135 4.18 -32.93 16.90
N TYR A 136 3.44 -33.80 16.20
CA TYR A 136 1.99 -33.77 16.14
C TYR A 136 1.37 -33.86 17.54
N TYR A 137 1.84 -34.77 18.40
CA TYR A 137 1.32 -34.90 19.76
C TYR A 137 1.72 -33.72 20.65
N VAL A 138 2.91 -33.15 20.47
CA VAL A 138 3.33 -31.92 21.16
C VAL A 138 2.42 -30.75 20.78
N LEU A 139 2.13 -30.58 19.49
CA LEU A 139 1.24 -29.54 18.97
C LEU A 139 -0.22 -29.77 19.37
N LEU A 140 -0.68 -31.02 19.41
CA LEU A 140 -2.02 -31.38 19.87
C LEU A 140 -2.18 -31.03 21.34
N GLY A 141 -1.20 -31.35 22.17
CA GLY A 141 -1.15 -30.95 23.58
C GLY A 141 -1.18 -29.42 23.75
N ALA A 142 -0.41 -28.68 22.94
CA ALA A 142 -0.45 -27.22 22.92
C ALA A 142 -1.83 -26.69 22.52
N SER A 143 -2.44 -27.26 21.48
CA SER A 143 -3.76 -26.88 20.99
C SER A 143 -4.85 -27.09 22.05
N ASN A 144 -4.78 -28.18 22.82
CA ASN A 144 -5.74 -28.45 23.89
C ASN A 144 -5.62 -27.41 25.01
N LYS A 145 -4.39 -27.12 25.47
CA LYS A 145 -4.14 -26.08 26.47
C LYS A 145 -4.65 -24.70 26.03
N LEU A 146 -4.38 -24.31 24.78
CA LEU A 146 -4.89 -23.05 24.21
C LEU A 146 -6.42 -23.03 24.17
N SER A 147 -7.05 -24.18 23.89
CA SER A 147 -8.51 -24.30 23.89
C SER A 147 -9.11 -24.18 25.29
N ASP A 148 -8.43 -24.74 26.31
CA ASP A 148 -8.82 -24.60 27.72
C ASP A 148 -8.76 -23.13 28.17
N GLU A 149 -7.79 -22.36 27.65
CA GLU A 149 -7.68 -20.91 27.83
C GLU A 149 -8.62 -20.09 26.93
N ARG A 150 -9.51 -20.75 26.17
CA ARG A 150 -10.45 -20.15 25.20
C ARG A 150 -9.79 -19.39 24.03
N LEU A 151 -8.53 -19.68 23.73
CA LEU A 151 -7.80 -19.12 22.59
C LEU A 151 -8.04 -19.97 21.35
N LEU A 152 -9.17 -19.72 20.67
CA LEU A 152 -9.62 -20.58 19.57
C LEU A 152 -9.12 -20.16 18.17
N THR A 153 -8.84 -18.87 17.95
CA THR A 153 -8.61 -18.31 16.61
C THR A 153 -7.36 -17.41 16.56
N LEU A 154 -6.88 -17.12 15.35
CA LEU A 154 -5.79 -16.16 15.14
C LEU A 154 -6.14 -14.74 15.63
N ARG A 155 -7.43 -14.37 15.66
CA ARG A 155 -7.92 -13.14 16.28
C ARG A 155 -7.66 -13.13 17.78
N HIS A 156 -7.95 -14.23 18.48
CA HIS A 156 -7.63 -14.35 19.90
C HIS A 156 -6.12 -14.34 20.14
N TRP A 157 -5.35 -14.96 19.25
CA TRP A 157 -3.89 -14.94 19.33
C TRP A 157 -3.30 -13.53 19.27
N ARG A 158 -3.87 -12.63 18.46
CA ARG A 158 -3.43 -11.22 18.39
C ARG A 158 -3.39 -10.59 19.78
N ASP A 159 -4.48 -10.73 20.53
CA ASP A 159 -4.71 -10.03 21.80
C ASP A 159 -4.15 -10.80 23.02
N PHE A 160 -3.59 -11.99 22.79
CA PHE A 160 -3.00 -12.83 23.82
C PHE A 160 -1.62 -12.31 24.25
N LYS A 161 -1.48 -11.98 25.54
CA LYS A 161 -0.23 -11.41 26.09
C LYS A 161 0.81 -12.47 26.46
N LYS A 162 0.38 -13.61 27.00
CA LYS A 162 1.27 -14.65 27.55
C LYS A 162 1.78 -15.61 26.47
N LYS A 163 2.18 -15.08 25.31
CA LYS A 163 2.63 -15.90 24.18
C LYS A 163 3.88 -16.72 24.51
N ASP A 164 4.67 -16.26 25.48
CA ASP A 164 5.86 -16.91 26.03
C ASP A 164 5.59 -18.21 26.79
N THR A 165 4.38 -18.41 27.33
CA THR A 165 4.01 -19.65 28.02
C THR A 165 3.67 -20.80 27.05
N VAL A 166 3.45 -20.47 25.78
CA VAL A 166 3.08 -21.44 24.74
C VAL A 166 4.33 -22.18 24.26
N ILE A 167 4.18 -23.49 24.04
CA ILE A 167 5.24 -24.34 23.52
C ILE A 167 5.92 -23.67 22.31
N PRO A 168 7.26 -23.50 22.29
CA PRO A 168 7.95 -22.72 21.26
C PRO A 168 7.60 -23.12 19.82
N LEU A 169 7.47 -24.43 19.55
CA LEU A 169 7.10 -24.95 18.23
C LEU A 169 5.69 -24.48 17.81
N ALA A 170 4.70 -24.61 18.71
CA ALA A 170 3.32 -24.19 18.43
C ALA A 170 3.24 -22.67 18.24
N ARG A 171 3.92 -21.91 19.10
CA ARG A 171 4.02 -20.44 19.00
C ARG A 171 4.60 -20.01 17.66
N ALA A 172 5.69 -20.64 17.21
CA ALA A 172 6.34 -20.33 15.94
C ALA A 172 5.40 -20.57 14.75
N GLN A 173 4.67 -21.70 14.73
CA GLN A 173 3.71 -21.98 13.65
C GLN A 173 2.55 -20.99 13.63
N ILE A 174 1.96 -20.67 14.79
CA ILE A 174 0.87 -19.71 14.89
C ILE A 174 1.36 -18.32 14.44
N ASN A 175 2.53 -17.88 14.90
CA ASN A 175 3.10 -16.60 14.51
C ASN A 175 3.40 -16.53 13.01
N LYS A 176 3.92 -17.60 12.40
CA LYS A 176 4.16 -17.66 10.96
C LYS A 176 2.87 -17.53 10.15
N ALA A 177 1.79 -18.16 10.60
CA ALA A 177 0.46 -17.99 9.98
C ALA A 177 -0.07 -16.57 10.16
N TYR A 178 0.09 -16.01 11.37
CA TYR A 178 -0.37 -14.67 11.72
C TYR A 178 0.40 -13.57 10.97
N SER A 179 1.73 -13.67 10.88
CA SER A 179 2.60 -12.73 10.18
C SER A 179 2.27 -12.65 8.69
N HIS A 180 1.95 -13.81 8.07
CA HIS A 180 1.55 -13.86 6.67
C HIS A 180 0.24 -13.09 6.42
N ILE A 181 -0.74 -13.17 7.33
CA ILE A 181 -1.98 -12.38 7.24
C ILE A 181 -1.66 -10.88 7.28
N LEU A 182 -0.84 -10.45 8.24
CA LEU A 182 -0.46 -9.05 8.40
C LEU A 182 0.28 -8.49 7.18
N ARG A 183 1.21 -9.26 6.60
CA ARG A 183 1.93 -8.85 5.38
C ARG A 183 0.98 -8.65 4.20
N VAL A 184 0.00 -9.55 4.02
CA VAL A 184 -1.00 -9.43 2.95
C VAL A 184 -1.91 -8.22 3.16
N GLU A 185 -2.34 -7.95 4.39
CA GLU A 185 -3.16 -6.78 4.71
C GLU A 185 -2.39 -5.47 4.49
N ARG A 186 -1.14 -5.41 4.96
CA ARG A 186 -0.24 -4.27 4.73
C ARG A 186 -0.02 -4.02 3.25
N TRP A 187 0.33 -5.05 2.48
CA TRP A 187 0.54 -4.93 1.05
C TRP A 187 -0.70 -4.40 0.32
N LYS A 188 -1.90 -4.88 0.68
CA LYS A 188 -3.15 -4.34 0.12
C LYS A 188 -3.38 -2.88 0.46
N ALA A 189 -3.08 -2.47 1.69
CA ALA A 189 -3.21 -1.08 2.13
C ALA A 189 -2.19 -0.17 1.43
N GLU A 190 -0.94 -0.62 1.33
CA GLU A 190 0.14 0.06 0.60
C GLU A 190 -0.18 0.20 -0.88
N GLU A 191 -0.62 -0.88 -1.52
CA GLU A 191 -0.97 -0.88 -2.93
C GLU A 191 -2.18 0.01 -3.22
N LYS A 192 -3.17 0.04 -2.32
CA LYS A 192 -4.30 0.98 -2.41
C LYS A 192 -3.84 2.43 -2.27
N ALA A 193 -3.04 2.74 -1.26
CA ALA A 193 -2.50 4.09 -1.03
C ALA A 193 -1.59 4.54 -2.19
N ARG A 194 -0.80 3.62 -2.75
CA ARG A 194 0.03 3.85 -3.93
C ARG A 194 -0.82 4.22 -5.14
N ARG A 195 -1.92 3.52 -5.40
CA ARG A 195 -2.84 3.85 -6.50
C ARG A 195 -3.50 5.21 -6.31
N GLU A 196 -4.03 5.49 -5.13
CA GLU A 196 -4.68 6.79 -4.82
C GLU A 196 -3.72 7.96 -4.99
N ARG A 197 -2.45 7.80 -4.62
CA ARG A 197 -1.43 8.87 -4.73
C ARG A 197 -0.70 8.92 -6.07
N GLN A 198 -0.72 7.85 -6.87
CA GLN A 198 -0.27 7.90 -8.26
C GLN A 198 -1.22 8.72 -9.15
N GLU A 199 -2.48 8.88 -8.74
CA GLU A 199 -3.40 9.83 -9.38
C GLU A 199 -3.07 11.30 -9.03
N LEU A 200 -2.23 11.56 -8.02
CA LEU A 200 -1.76 12.90 -7.70
C LEU A 200 -0.58 13.26 -8.61
N LEU A 201 -0.88 14.07 -9.62
CA LEU A 201 0.08 14.66 -10.53
C LEU A 201 0.99 15.64 -9.77
N PHE A 202 2.30 15.53 -9.96
CA PHE A 202 3.19 16.58 -9.45
C PHE A 202 3.03 17.87 -10.23
N THR A 203 3.05 18.97 -9.51
CA THR A 203 3.13 20.33 -10.06
C THR A 203 4.52 20.89 -9.79
N ILE A 204 4.91 21.94 -10.52
CA ILE A 204 6.18 22.64 -10.28
C ILE A 204 6.32 23.19 -8.85
N HIS A 205 5.20 23.40 -8.14
CA HIS A 205 5.17 23.84 -6.75
C HIS A 205 5.07 22.70 -5.73
N SER A 206 5.14 21.44 -6.17
CA SER A 206 5.15 20.30 -5.26
C SER A 206 6.42 20.29 -4.43
N ARG A 207 6.30 19.94 -3.14
CA ARG A 207 7.43 19.91 -2.21
C ARG A 207 8.43 18.83 -2.61
N THR A 208 9.70 19.09 -2.35
CA THR A 208 10.78 18.12 -2.59
C THR A 208 10.62 16.86 -1.74
N ASP A 209 10.10 16.96 -0.51
CA ASP A 209 9.78 15.80 0.35
C ASP A 209 8.76 14.88 -0.32
N ASP A 210 7.70 15.46 -0.88
CA ASP A 210 6.61 14.72 -1.52
C ASP A 210 7.10 14.03 -2.80
N ALA A 211 8.02 14.68 -3.52
CA ALA A 211 8.68 14.13 -4.70
C ALA A 211 9.57 12.93 -4.37
N VAL A 212 10.35 13.00 -3.30
CA VAL A 212 11.27 11.94 -2.88
C VAL A 212 10.53 10.77 -2.22
N LEU A 213 9.49 11.06 -1.44
CA LEU A 213 8.77 10.06 -0.64
C LEU A 213 7.45 9.59 -1.27
N LYS A 214 7.16 9.96 -2.54
CA LYS A 214 5.87 9.69 -3.21
C LYS A 214 5.42 8.24 -3.04
N GLY A 215 4.31 8.04 -2.35
CA GLY A 215 3.64 6.75 -2.24
C GLY A 215 4.40 5.68 -1.45
N ARG A 216 5.49 6.03 -0.75
CA ARG A 216 6.18 5.12 0.17
C ARG A 216 5.55 5.24 1.55
N LEU A 217 5.07 4.12 2.08
CA LEU A 217 4.77 4.02 3.50
C LEU A 217 6.11 4.10 4.22
N ARG A 218 6.29 5.10 5.08
CA ARG A 218 7.56 5.34 5.78
C ARG A 218 7.83 4.19 6.72
N VAL A 219 8.65 3.24 6.29
CA VAL A 219 8.88 2.02 7.07
C VAL A 219 9.76 2.34 8.28
N LYS A 220 10.57 3.40 8.23
CA LYS A 220 11.31 3.91 9.38
C LYS A 220 10.42 4.28 10.58
N GLU A 221 9.17 4.69 10.32
CA GLU A 221 8.17 5.07 11.34
C GLU A 221 7.37 3.84 11.82
N MET A 222 7.71 2.64 11.36
CA MET A 222 7.17 1.40 11.90
C MET A 222 7.69 1.16 13.31
N LYS A 223 6.83 0.66 14.18
CA LYS A 223 7.19 0.22 15.53
C LYS A 223 7.96 -1.09 15.50
N LEU A 224 8.91 -1.24 16.43
CA LEU A 224 9.71 -2.44 16.57
C LEU A 224 8.84 -3.68 16.74
N ASN A 225 7.84 -3.67 17.64
CA ASN A 225 7.03 -4.86 17.87
C ASN A 225 6.16 -5.23 16.66
N ASP A 226 5.71 -4.24 15.87
CA ASP A 226 5.02 -4.48 14.61
C ASP A 226 5.94 -5.16 13.59
N PHE A 227 7.19 -4.67 13.47
CA PHE A 227 8.21 -5.27 12.62
C PHE A 227 8.56 -6.71 13.06
N LEU A 228 8.83 -6.95 14.34
CA LEU A 228 9.16 -8.29 14.84
C LEU A 228 8.00 -9.26 14.59
N THR A 229 6.77 -8.82 14.83
CA THR A 229 5.56 -9.64 14.64
C THR A 229 5.32 -9.96 13.17
N MET A 230 5.41 -8.95 12.30
CA MET A 230 5.03 -9.08 10.90
C MET A 230 6.17 -9.62 10.04
N GLU A 231 7.41 -9.22 10.27
CA GLU A 231 8.55 -9.63 9.44
C GLU A 231 9.35 -10.78 10.01
N LEU A 232 9.37 -10.97 11.32
CA LEU A 232 10.21 -11.98 11.96
C LEU A 232 9.42 -13.05 12.71
N ASP A 233 8.14 -13.21 12.37
CA ASP A 233 7.23 -14.21 12.96
C ASP A 233 7.19 -14.12 14.51
N GLY A 234 7.27 -12.89 15.03
CA GLY A 234 7.30 -12.60 16.46
C GLY A 234 8.61 -12.98 17.16
N ARG A 235 9.67 -13.33 16.43
CA ARG A 235 10.98 -13.60 17.01
C ARG A 235 11.53 -12.34 17.66
N GLY A 236 11.95 -12.46 18.91
CA GLY A 236 12.44 -11.34 19.71
C GLY A 236 11.35 -10.40 20.25
N ALA A 237 10.07 -10.61 19.91
CA ALA A 237 8.98 -9.80 20.45
C ALA A 237 8.70 -10.18 21.91
N LEU A 238 8.92 -9.24 22.83
CA LEU A 238 8.63 -9.38 24.25
C LEU A 238 7.84 -8.17 24.73
N ASP A 239 6.94 -8.38 25.68
CA ASP A 239 6.14 -7.30 26.30
C ASP A 239 7.03 -6.27 27.02
N ALA A 240 8.20 -6.70 27.50
CA ALA A 240 9.19 -5.85 28.16
C ALA A 240 10.01 -4.98 27.19
N ASN A 241 10.01 -5.27 25.88
CA ASN A 241 10.79 -4.50 24.93
C ASN A 241 10.20 -3.09 24.77
N ARG A 242 11.07 -2.09 24.78
CA ARG A 242 10.66 -0.72 24.45
C ARG A 242 10.27 -0.65 22.97
N ASP A 243 9.00 -0.35 22.71
CA ASP A 243 8.42 -0.29 21.37
C ASP A 243 8.79 1.02 20.64
N VAL A 244 10.05 1.10 20.19
CA VAL A 244 10.61 2.25 19.47
C VAL A 244 10.36 2.18 17.96
N LEU A 245 10.60 3.28 17.24
CA LEU A 245 10.57 3.31 15.78
C LEU A 245 11.78 2.59 15.18
N LEU A 246 11.64 2.07 13.95
CA LEU A 246 12.72 1.37 13.27
C LEU A 246 13.95 2.27 13.03
N GLU A 247 13.76 3.57 12.78
CA GLU A 247 14.89 4.51 12.68
C GLU A 247 15.73 4.60 13.95
N GLU A 248 15.14 4.39 15.13
CA GLU A 248 15.85 4.38 16.41
C GLU A 248 16.43 3.01 16.70
N PHE A 249 15.68 1.94 16.40
CA PHE A 249 16.11 0.56 16.58
C PHE A 249 17.37 0.24 15.76
N PHE A 250 17.39 0.57 14.47
CA PHE A 250 18.52 0.23 13.59
C PHE A 250 19.80 1.03 13.87
N LYS A 251 19.76 2.07 14.73
CA LYS A 251 20.96 2.74 15.21
C LYS A 251 21.75 1.88 16.20
N ASP A 252 21.04 1.17 17.07
CA ASP A 252 21.66 0.27 18.05
C ASP A 252 20.68 -0.85 18.48
N PRO A 253 20.59 -1.96 17.72
CA PRO A 253 19.69 -3.06 18.02
C PRO A 253 19.93 -3.73 19.37
N ASN A 254 21.18 -3.74 19.86
CA ASN A 254 21.57 -4.39 21.12
C ASN A 254 20.90 -3.74 22.34
N LYS A 255 20.55 -2.45 22.23
CA LYS A 255 19.85 -1.71 23.29
C LYS A 255 18.40 -2.16 23.48
N TYR A 256 17.79 -2.71 22.43
CA TYR A 256 16.36 -3.03 22.41
C TYR A 256 16.06 -4.52 22.44
N ILE A 257 17.00 -5.36 21.99
CA ILE A 257 16.93 -6.81 22.09
C ILE A 257 18.13 -7.28 22.89
N CYS A 258 17.91 -7.58 24.18
CA CYS A 258 18.98 -7.94 25.12
C CYS A 258 19.52 -9.37 24.90
N ASP A 259 18.70 -10.27 24.34
CA ASP A 259 19.12 -11.64 24.04
C ASP A 259 19.98 -11.64 22.76
N ALA A 260 21.30 -11.78 22.95
CA ALA A 260 22.27 -11.78 21.88
C ALA A 260 22.09 -12.97 20.90
N GLY A 261 21.61 -14.11 21.37
CA GLY A 261 21.33 -15.28 20.52
C GLY A 261 20.15 -15.00 19.59
N VAL A 262 19.05 -14.50 20.16
CA VAL A 262 17.86 -14.11 19.40
C VAL A 262 18.18 -12.99 18.42
N LEU A 263 18.94 -11.97 18.85
CA LEU A 263 19.35 -10.88 17.97
C LEU A 263 20.23 -11.39 16.82
N GLY A 264 21.17 -12.30 17.09
CA GLY A 264 22.01 -12.91 16.06
C GLY A 264 21.20 -13.68 15.01
N GLU A 265 20.20 -14.46 15.44
CA GLU A 265 19.26 -15.14 14.53
C GLU A 265 18.45 -14.16 13.69
N ILE A 266 17.96 -13.09 14.31
CA ILE A 266 17.21 -12.03 13.62
C ILE A 266 18.08 -11.37 12.55
N GLN A 267 19.32 -10.99 12.90
CA GLN A 267 20.26 -10.33 11.99
C GLN A 267 20.72 -11.23 10.85
N ALA A 268 20.74 -12.55 11.06
CA ALA A 268 21.03 -13.52 10.00
C ALA A 268 19.92 -13.56 8.93
N SER A 269 18.69 -13.17 9.27
CA SER A 269 17.53 -13.21 8.37
C SER A 269 17.63 -12.21 7.21
N ASP A 270 17.32 -12.68 6.00
CA ASP A 270 17.20 -11.81 4.81
C ASP A 270 16.12 -10.74 4.99
N ARG A 271 15.06 -11.02 5.75
CA ARG A 271 13.98 -10.07 6.03
C ARG A 271 14.49 -8.89 6.85
N TYR A 272 15.32 -9.16 7.86
CA TYR A 272 15.97 -8.12 8.66
C TYR A 272 16.88 -7.25 7.79
N LYS A 273 17.79 -7.86 7.02
CA LYS A 273 18.74 -7.14 6.16
C LYS A 273 18.04 -6.28 5.12
N ARG A 274 16.93 -6.77 4.55
CA ARG A 274 16.11 -6.01 3.61
C ARG A 274 15.48 -4.80 4.31
N MET A 275 14.91 -5.00 5.49
CA MET A 275 14.28 -3.93 6.26
C MET A 275 15.29 -2.87 6.67
N GLU A 276 16.44 -3.28 7.20
CA GLU A 276 17.52 -2.40 7.60
C GLU A 276 17.97 -1.51 6.44
N ARG A 277 18.18 -2.10 5.26
CA ARG A 277 18.54 -1.34 4.06
C ARG A 277 17.48 -0.31 3.71
N THR A 278 16.20 -0.72 3.67
CA THR A 278 15.09 0.19 3.35
C THR A 278 15.01 1.37 4.32
N VAL A 279 15.16 1.13 5.62
CA VAL A 279 15.11 2.20 6.63
C VAL A 279 16.31 3.14 6.50
N ARG A 280 17.51 2.61 6.26
CA ARG A 280 18.70 3.44 6.00
C ARG A 280 18.53 4.28 4.74
N ASP A 281 18.04 3.70 3.65
CA ASP A 281 17.76 4.42 2.40
C ASP A 281 16.73 5.54 2.62
N GLU A 282 15.67 5.31 3.42
CA GLU A 282 14.68 6.32 3.81
C GLU A 282 15.29 7.47 4.62
N MET A 283 16.16 7.16 5.58
CA MET A 283 16.86 8.17 6.37
C MET A 283 17.82 9.00 5.51
N ASP A 284 18.55 8.36 4.61
CA ASP A 284 19.47 9.01 3.68
C ASP A 284 18.75 9.96 2.71
N MET A 285 17.57 9.57 2.22
CA MET A 285 16.71 10.41 1.39
C MET A 285 16.17 11.62 2.15
N GLU A 286 15.75 11.44 3.41
CA GLU A 286 15.30 12.56 4.25
C GLU A 286 16.45 13.52 4.58
N GLU A 287 17.64 13.00 4.83
CA GLU A 287 18.84 13.81 5.06
C GLU A 287 19.18 14.66 3.82
N ASP A 288 19.12 14.09 2.62
CA ASP A 288 19.29 14.82 1.37
C ASP A 288 18.27 15.96 1.21
N VAL A 289 17.01 15.66 1.53
CA VAL A 289 15.91 16.63 1.50
C VAL A 289 16.11 17.75 2.52
N PHE A 290 16.55 17.42 3.74
CA PHE A 290 16.87 18.41 4.76
C PHE A 290 18.00 19.34 4.32
N ARG A 291 19.08 18.78 3.74
CA ARG A 291 20.17 19.58 3.13
C ARG A 291 19.68 20.48 2.00
N LEU A 292 18.70 20.02 1.23
CA LEU A 292 18.08 20.82 0.17
C LEU A 292 17.30 22.00 0.75
N TYR A 293 16.61 21.82 1.88
CA TYR A 293 15.95 22.93 2.58
C TYR A 293 16.92 24.00 3.05
N ASP A 294 18.05 23.61 3.63
CA ASP A 294 19.11 24.57 4.04
C ASP A 294 19.62 25.40 2.85
N LYS A 295 19.53 24.85 1.63
CA LYS A 295 19.92 25.51 0.37
C LYS A 295 18.75 26.23 -0.32
N GLY A 296 17.58 26.29 0.30
CA GLY A 296 16.40 27.00 -0.22
C GLY A 296 15.57 26.23 -1.27
N MET A 297 15.72 24.90 -1.33
CA MET A 297 15.17 24.04 -2.38
C MET A 297 13.86 23.37 -1.92
N TYR A 298 12.84 24.19 -1.66
CA TYR A 298 11.59 23.74 -1.03
C TYR A 298 10.64 23.02 -2.00
N ASP A 299 10.73 23.31 -3.30
CA ASP A 299 9.83 22.80 -4.33
C ASP A 299 10.57 22.33 -5.59
N LEU A 300 9.82 21.65 -6.48
CA LEU A 300 10.36 21.12 -7.74
C LEU A 300 10.83 22.21 -8.70
N LEU A 301 10.25 23.42 -8.66
CA LEU A 301 10.69 24.55 -9.47
C LEU A 301 12.10 24.99 -9.07
N LYS A 302 12.35 25.13 -7.76
CA LYS A 302 13.69 25.40 -7.25
C LYS A 302 14.63 24.28 -7.68
N TRP A 303 14.24 23.01 -7.50
CA TRP A 303 15.06 21.87 -7.93
C TRP A 303 15.43 21.91 -9.42
N LEU A 304 14.49 22.25 -10.30
CA LEU A 304 14.74 22.37 -11.73
C LEU A 304 15.84 23.38 -12.05
N VAL A 305 15.79 24.55 -11.40
CA VAL A 305 16.73 25.68 -11.58
C VAL A 305 18.00 25.54 -10.73
N ALA A 306 18.13 24.48 -9.92
CA ALA A 306 19.29 24.26 -9.07
C ALA A 306 20.60 24.21 -9.86
N THR A 307 21.66 24.75 -9.27
CA THR A 307 23.01 24.66 -9.85
C THR A 307 23.50 23.22 -9.89
N ALA A 308 24.47 22.93 -10.77
CA ALA A 308 25.06 21.59 -10.87
C ALA A 308 25.69 21.14 -9.54
N GLU A 309 26.24 22.06 -8.76
CA GLU A 309 26.81 21.80 -7.43
C GLU A 309 25.73 21.35 -6.43
N VAL A 310 24.58 22.02 -6.39
CA VAL A 310 23.45 21.61 -5.54
C VAL A 310 22.95 20.23 -5.96
N LYS A 311 22.80 19.98 -7.26
CA LYS A 311 22.36 18.66 -7.77
C LYS A 311 23.38 17.55 -7.53
N ALA A 312 24.68 17.87 -7.46
CA ALA A 312 25.75 16.92 -7.16
C ALA A 312 25.85 16.58 -5.66
N SER A 313 25.36 17.47 -4.79
CA SER A 313 25.36 17.24 -3.33
C SER A 313 24.31 16.26 -2.82
N VAL A 314 23.38 15.84 -3.69
CA VAL A 314 22.28 14.91 -3.38
C VAL A 314 22.67 13.51 -3.83
N ARG A 315 22.36 12.48 -3.03
CA ARG A 315 22.66 11.09 -3.39
C ARG A 315 21.88 10.66 -4.63
N GLY A 316 22.46 9.73 -5.39
CA GLY A 316 21.93 9.34 -6.70
C GLY A 316 20.49 8.82 -6.67
N ALA A 317 20.08 8.14 -5.60
CA ALA A 317 18.70 7.66 -5.44
C ALA A 317 17.69 8.82 -5.32
N THR A 318 17.93 9.73 -4.37
CA THR A 318 17.10 10.93 -4.14
C THR A 318 17.03 11.81 -5.39
N LYS A 319 18.18 12.02 -6.05
CA LYS A 319 18.26 12.78 -7.30
C LYS A 319 17.36 12.20 -8.38
N ARG A 320 17.37 10.87 -8.58
CA ARG A 320 16.51 10.20 -9.57
C ARG A 320 15.02 10.43 -9.30
N PHE A 321 14.59 10.44 -8.04
CA PHE A 321 13.20 10.74 -7.69
C PHE A 321 12.82 12.18 -7.97
N LEU A 322 13.68 13.14 -7.58
CA LEU A 322 13.46 14.56 -7.84
C LEU A 322 13.41 14.87 -9.33
N ASP A 323 14.35 14.31 -10.12
CA ASP A 323 14.39 14.48 -11.56
C ASP A 323 13.16 13.87 -12.24
N ALA A 324 12.73 12.67 -11.82
CA ALA A 324 11.51 12.04 -12.34
C ALA A 324 10.24 12.85 -12.01
N ALA A 325 10.12 13.34 -10.77
CA ALA A 325 9.00 14.16 -10.35
C ALA A 325 8.99 15.52 -11.06
N ALA A 326 10.15 16.12 -11.28
CA ALA A 326 10.30 17.38 -12.01
C ALA A 326 9.95 17.23 -13.50
N GLU A 327 10.32 16.12 -14.13
CA GLU A 327 9.90 15.79 -15.49
C GLU A 327 8.40 15.53 -15.59
N GLU A 328 7.80 14.82 -14.61
CA GLU A 328 6.34 14.65 -14.51
C GLU A 328 5.63 16.02 -14.40
N ALA A 329 6.16 16.92 -13.56
CA ALA A 329 5.62 18.26 -13.37
C ALA A 329 5.76 19.17 -14.60
N ARG A 330 6.83 18.99 -15.38
CA ARG A 330 7.08 19.75 -16.62
C ARG A 330 6.21 19.28 -17.78
N ASN A 331 5.97 17.97 -17.85
CA ASN A 331 5.24 17.32 -18.93
C ASN A 331 4.08 16.52 -18.34
N PRO A 332 2.94 17.15 -17.99
CA PRO A 332 1.76 16.44 -17.52
C PRO A 332 1.22 15.56 -18.66
N LYS A 333 1.73 14.35 -18.78
CA LYS A 333 1.34 13.40 -19.83
C LYS A 333 -0.06 12.91 -19.49
N LYS A 334 -1.01 13.38 -20.30
CA LYS A 334 -2.48 13.36 -20.18
C LYS A 334 -3.02 14.51 -19.32
N PRO A 335 -3.69 15.51 -19.94
CA PRO A 335 -4.91 16.00 -19.34
C PRO A 335 -5.82 14.77 -19.25
N THR A 336 -5.88 14.11 -18.08
CA THR A 336 -7.08 13.35 -17.76
C THR A 336 -8.19 14.35 -17.99
N ALA A 337 -9.15 14.02 -18.87
CA ALA A 337 -10.32 14.85 -19.13
C ALA A 337 -10.75 15.44 -17.78
N PRO A 338 -10.95 16.77 -17.66
CA PRO A 338 -11.31 17.36 -16.39
C PRO A 338 -12.37 16.45 -15.81
N ARG A 339 -12.09 15.85 -14.64
CA ARG A 339 -13.09 15.07 -13.93
C ARG A 339 -14.19 16.10 -13.72
N TYR A 340 -15.22 16.07 -14.54
CA TYR A 340 -16.48 16.72 -14.21
C TYR A 340 -16.79 16.11 -12.86
N LEU A 341 -16.69 16.92 -11.81
CA LEU A 341 -17.05 16.52 -10.46
C LEU A 341 -18.57 16.44 -10.45
N GLU A 342 -19.10 15.47 -11.21
CA GLU A 342 -20.51 15.16 -11.36
C GLU A 342 -21.04 14.93 -9.95
N GLY A 343 -21.95 15.80 -9.50
CA GLY A 343 -22.45 15.80 -8.14
C GLY A 343 -21.83 16.80 -7.15
N LEU A 344 -20.59 17.29 -7.32
CA LEU A 344 -19.93 18.10 -6.28
C LEU A 344 -20.55 19.51 -6.14
N TYR A 345 -20.91 20.13 -7.26
CA TYR A 345 -21.56 21.44 -7.29
C TYR A 345 -23.07 21.36 -7.42
N GLU A 346 -23.68 20.16 -7.42
CA GLU A 346 -25.13 20.01 -7.47
C GLU A 346 -25.82 20.67 -6.27
N SER A 347 -25.19 20.65 -5.09
CA SER A 347 -25.71 21.31 -3.90
C SER A 347 -25.77 22.83 -4.03
N VAL A 348 -24.82 23.42 -4.78
CA VAL A 348 -24.78 24.85 -5.11
C VAL A 348 -25.79 25.17 -6.20
N HIS A 349 -25.84 24.36 -7.26
CA HIS A 349 -26.71 24.56 -8.40
C HIS A 349 -28.20 24.40 -8.06
N ASN A 350 -28.54 23.49 -7.13
CA ASN A 350 -29.91 23.18 -6.74
C ASN A 350 -30.32 23.83 -5.41
N ALA A 351 -29.54 24.79 -4.89
CA ALA A 351 -29.89 25.49 -3.67
C ALA A 351 -31.18 26.30 -3.84
N ARG A 352 -32.04 26.29 -2.81
CA ARG A 352 -33.25 27.12 -2.78
C ARG A 352 -32.94 28.49 -2.18
N TRP A 353 -33.58 29.51 -2.71
CA TRP A 353 -33.43 30.89 -2.27
C TRP A 353 -34.55 31.27 -1.30
N HIS A 354 -34.18 31.98 -0.25
CA HIS A 354 -35.10 32.69 0.63
C HIS A 354 -34.52 34.08 0.88
N HIS A 355 -35.38 35.04 1.18
CA HIS A 355 -34.94 36.40 1.48
C HIS A 355 -35.79 37.04 2.56
N VAL A 356 -35.16 37.89 3.36
CA VAL A 356 -35.80 38.63 4.44
C VAL A 356 -35.94 40.08 4.03
N VAL A 357 -37.18 40.55 3.99
CA VAL A 357 -37.51 41.95 3.73
C VAL A 357 -38.08 42.59 4.97
N GLU A 358 -37.68 43.83 5.18
CA GLU A 358 -38.26 44.71 6.18
C GLU A 358 -39.50 45.38 5.56
N VAL A 359 -40.67 45.18 6.17
CA VAL A 359 -41.98 45.63 5.69
C VAL A 359 -42.63 46.48 6.78
N PRO A 360 -43.32 47.59 6.45
CA PRO A 360 -44.07 48.34 7.44
C PRO A 360 -45.19 47.48 8.06
N ASP A 361 -45.30 47.49 9.38
CA ASP A 361 -46.28 46.74 10.18
C ASP A 361 -46.99 47.70 11.16
N ASP A 362 -48.12 47.26 11.73
CA ASP A 362 -49.01 48.09 12.56
C ASP A 362 -48.35 48.62 13.85
N ASN A 363 -47.20 48.05 14.24
CA ASN A 363 -46.44 48.39 15.45
C ASN A 363 -45.00 48.87 15.17
N GLY A 364 -44.64 49.16 13.91
CA GLY A 364 -43.30 49.59 13.51
C GLY A 364 -42.81 48.92 12.23
N MET A 365 -41.50 48.65 12.13
CA MET A 365 -40.91 47.98 10.97
C MET A 365 -40.72 46.48 11.29
N GLY A 366 -41.48 45.62 10.62
CA GLY A 366 -41.44 44.16 10.81
C GLY A 366 -40.53 43.45 9.81
N MET A 367 -40.04 42.26 10.16
CA MET A 367 -39.22 41.42 9.27
C MET A 367 -40.06 40.27 8.71
N ALA A 368 -40.18 40.18 7.39
CA ALA A 368 -40.91 39.12 6.70
C ALA A 368 -39.95 38.26 5.88
N VAL A 369 -40.03 36.94 6.06
CA VAL A 369 -39.29 35.96 5.24
C VAL A 369 -40.13 35.58 4.03
N ARG A 370 -39.53 35.62 2.85
CA ARG A 370 -40.14 35.25 1.57
C ARG A 370 -39.33 34.14 0.91
N GLU A 371 -40.02 33.19 0.28
CA GLU A 371 -39.39 32.15 -0.53
C GLU A 371 -39.05 32.70 -1.93
N GLY A 372 -37.93 32.26 -2.50
CA GLY A 372 -37.41 32.70 -3.79
C GLY A 372 -36.33 33.78 -3.71
N GLU A 373 -35.74 34.07 -4.87
CA GLU A 373 -34.76 35.16 -5.04
C GLU A 373 -35.45 36.53 -4.83
N PRO A 374 -34.80 37.50 -4.18
CA PRO A 374 -35.39 38.82 -4.01
C PRO A 374 -35.65 39.51 -5.36
N PRO A 375 -36.81 40.15 -5.56
CA PRO A 375 -37.16 40.79 -6.83
C PRO A 375 -36.28 42.02 -7.15
N GLN A 376 -35.62 42.60 -6.15
CA GLN A 376 -34.63 43.67 -6.31
C GLN A 376 -33.40 43.33 -5.46
N PRO A 377 -32.21 43.13 -6.07
CA PRO A 377 -30.96 42.96 -5.33
C PRO A 377 -30.49 44.29 -4.73
N TRP A 378 -29.51 44.24 -3.83
CA TRP A 378 -28.89 45.45 -3.31
C TRP A 378 -28.24 46.28 -4.43
N THR A 379 -28.48 47.58 -4.41
CA THR A 379 -27.86 48.55 -5.31
C THR A 379 -26.57 49.07 -4.69
N TYR A 380 -25.53 49.18 -5.52
CA TYR A 380 -24.23 49.71 -5.09
C TYR A 380 -23.78 50.81 -6.05
N ARG A 381 -23.22 51.89 -5.50
CA ARG A 381 -22.60 52.98 -6.25
C ARG A 381 -21.07 52.86 -6.16
N ALA A 382 -20.39 53.20 -7.26
CA ALA A 382 -18.93 53.19 -7.29
C ALA A 382 -18.38 54.46 -6.62
N VAL A 383 -17.59 54.30 -5.56
CA VAL A 383 -16.95 55.40 -4.83
C VAL A 383 -15.46 55.08 -4.67
N GLY A 384 -14.59 55.89 -5.27
CA GLY A 384 -13.14 55.83 -5.05
C GLY A 384 -12.47 54.46 -5.31
N GLY A 385 -12.99 53.66 -6.25
CA GLY A 385 -12.48 52.31 -6.54
C GLY A 385 -13.05 51.18 -5.68
N THR A 386 -14.03 51.49 -4.83
CA THR A 386 -14.82 50.53 -4.04
C THR A 386 -16.31 50.64 -4.39
N LEU A 387 -17.09 49.65 -3.96
CA LEU A 387 -18.55 49.68 -4.02
C LEU A 387 -19.07 50.11 -2.65
N GLU A 388 -20.01 51.05 -2.60
CA GLU A 388 -20.80 51.41 -1.41
C GLU A 388 -22.27 51.10 -1.67
N LYS A 389 -23.00 50.71 -0.61
CA LYS A 389 -24.43 50.47 -0.70
C LYS A 389 -25.16 51.78 -1.01
N ASP A 390 -25.99 51.77 -2.05
CA ASP A 390 -26.76 52.94 -2.50
C ASP A 390 -28.19 52.87 -1.93
N ASP A 391 -28.37 53.42 -0.73
CA ASP A 391 -29.64 53.44 0.01
C ASP A 391 -30.46 54.73 -0.25
N ASP A 392 -29.94 55.68 -1.02
CA ASP A 392 -30.48 57.04 -1.16
C ASP A 392 -31.70 57.12 -2.13
N VAL A 393 -32.07 56.01 -2.79
CA VAL A 393 -33.08 55.97 -3.87
C VAL A 393 -34.39 55.26 -3.47
N LEU A 394 -34.45 54.60 -2.31
CA LEU A 394 -35.66 53.84 -1.91
C LEU A 394 -36.70 54.72 -1.21
N GLN A 395 -37.87 54.86 -1.83
CA GLN A 395 -39.03 55.56 -1.25
C GLN A 395 -39.35 55.04 0.15
N SER A 396 -39.60 55.97 1.09
CA SER A 396 -40.03 55.67 2.46
C SER A 396 -41.28 54.78 2.43
N GLY A 397 -41.15 53.53 2.90
CA GLY A 397 -42.23 52.54 2.94
C GLY A 397 -42.07 51.35 1.98
N ALA A 398 -41.09 51.35 1.07
CA ALA A 398 -40.81 50.20 0.20
C ALA A 398 -40.15 49.05 0.99
N PRO A 399 -40.50 47.78 0.71
CA PRO A 399 -39.86 46.63 1.35
C PRO A 399 -38.34 46.63 1.14
N ARG A 400 -37.56 46.61 2.23
CA ARG A 400 -36.08 46.67 2.14
C ARG A 400 -35.48 45.29 2.34
N LEU A 401 -34.69 44.82 1.37
CA LEU A 401 -33.95 43.57 1.50
C LEU A 401 -32.89 43.70 2.60
N ARG A 402 -32.91 42.76 3.57
CA ARG A 402 -31.99 42.73 4.71
C ARG A 402 -31.07 41.52 4.72
N LEU A 403 -31.53 40.38 4.21
CA LEU A 403 -30.76 39.14 4.18
C LEU A 403 -31.22 38.24 3.04
N MET A 404 -30.29 37.57 2.36
CA MET A 404 -30.56 36.43 1.50
C MET A 404 -30.08 35.15 2.19
N VAL A 405 -30.81 34.06 2.02
CA VAL A 405 -30.47 32.75 2.59
C VAL A 405 -30.56 31.71 1.48
N LEU A 406 -29.44 31.03 1.21
CA LEU A 406 -29.40 29.90 0.30
C LEU A 406 -29.39 28.61 1.11
N THR A 407 -30.36 27.74 0.86
CA THR A 407 -30.55 26.49 1.59
C THR A 407 -30.33 25.30 0.68
N SER A 408 -29.47 24.36 1.08
CA SER A 408 -29.15 23.16 0.30
C SER A 408 -29.38 21.89 1.09
N ASP A 409 -30.27 21.00 0.63
CA ASP A 409 -30.57 19.72 1.28
C ASP A 409 -29.33 18.80 1.40
N LYS A 410 -28.37 18.96 0.49
CA LYS A 410 -27.10 18.21 0.45
C LYS A 410 -25.96 18.89 1.25
N GLY A 411 -26.18 20.10 1.76
CA GLY A 411 -25.17 20.91 2.46
C GLY A 411 -24.15 21.58 1.53
N TRP A 412 -23.46 22.60 2.03
CA TRP A 412 -22.50 23.37 1.23
C TRP A 412 -21.16 22.63 1.04
N PRO A 413 -20.65 22.55 -0.21
CA PRO A 413 -19.33 21.96 -0.46
C PRO A 413 -18.27 22.89 0.13
N TYR A 414 -17.36 22.33 0.94
CA TYR A 414 -16.34 23.06 1.72
C TYR A 414 -16.81 23.81 2.97
N SER A 415 -17.80 23.28 3.72
CA SER A 415 -17.89 23.62 5.15
C SER A 415 -16.57 23.21 5.83
N TRP A 416 -15.82 24.20 6.33
CA TRP A 416 -14.52 24.03 6.97
C TRP A 416 -14.58 22.86 7.96
N LYS A 417 -13.70 21.86 7.82
CA LYS A 417 -13.57 20.71 8.73
C LYS A 417 -13.20 21.19 10.15
N TRP A 418 -14.18 21.65 10.92
CA TRP A 418 -14.15 21.61 12.37
C TRP A 418 -14.93 20.37 12.79
N LYS A 419 -14.36 19.61 13.73
CA LYS A 419 -14.93 18.40 14.28
C LYS A 419 -16.38 18.65 14.73
N GLU A 420 -17.31 18.13 13.94
CA GLU A 420 -18.60 17.52 14.28
C GLU A 420 -19.46 17.51 13.02
N ASN A 421 -20.07 16.35 12.71
CA ASN A 421 -20.94 16.12 11.55
C ASN A 421 -22.20 16.99 11.60
N LYS A 422 -22.08 18.28 11.29
CA LYS A 422 -23.22 19.15 10.99
C LYS A 422 -22.91 19.85 9.68
N SER A 423 -23.31 19.22 8.57
CA SER A 423 -23.38 19.90 7.28
C SER A 423 -24.18 21.17 7.47
N THR A 424 -23.55 22.33 7.28
CA THR A 424 -24.30 23.59 7.26
C THR A 424 -25.15 23.58 6.00
N HIS A 425 -26.47 23.59 6.16
CA HIS A 425 -27.43 23.57 5.05
C HIS A 425 -27.76 24.99 4.56
N ASP A 426 -27.65 25.99 5.45
CA ASP A 426 -28.08 27.36 5.17
C ASP A 426 -26.88 28.32 5.11
N CYS A 427 -26.76 29.05 4.01
CA CYS A 427 -25.77 30.09 3.79
C CYS A 427 -26.45 31.46 3.83
N HIS A 428 -25.99 32.34 4.73
CA HIS A 428 -26.59 33.65 4.96
C HIS A 428 -25.74 34.74 4.29
N VAL A 429 -26.33 35.51 3.38
CA VAL A 429 -25.68 36.55 2.60
C VAL A 429 -26.32 37.89 2.93
N ASN A 430 -25.55 38.80 3.50
CA ASN A 430 -25.94 40.20 3.70
C ASN A 430 -25.35 41.11 2.61
N CYS A 431 -25.68 42.40 2.65
CA CYS A 431 -25.21 43.36 1.65
C CYS A 431 -23.68 43.47 1.59
N GLU A 432 -22.97 43.34 2.71
CA GLU A 432 -21.50 43.41 2.72
C GLU A 432 -20.87 42.18 2.06
N VAL A 433 -21.43 40.98 2.29
CA VAL A 433 -20.95 39.75 1.66
C VAL A 433 -21.16 39.81 0.15
N GLU A 434 -22.32 40.27 -0.32
CA GLU A 434 -22.57 40.43 -1.76
C GLU A 434 -21.68 41.52 -2.38
N ARG A 435 -21.44 42.64 -1.66
CA ARG A 435 -20.54 43.72 -2.10
C ARG A 435 -19.11 43.22 -2.33
N VAL A 436 -18.57 42.47 -1.38
CA VAL A 436 -17.23 41.86 -1.50
C VAL A 436 -17.21 40.85 -2.65
N TRP A 437 -18.25 40.03 -2.79
CA TRP A 437 -18.35 39.08 -3.89
C TRP A 437 -18.35 39.78 -5.25
N ARG A 438 -19.07 40.90 -5.42
CA ARG A 438 -19.08 41.67 -6.67
C ARG A 438 -17.70 42.23 -7.04
N ILE A 439 -16.90 42.64 -6.04
CA ILE A 439 -15.52 43.09 -6.26
C ILE A 439 -14.66 41.92 -6.76
N VAL A 440 -14.69 40.79 -6.04
CA VAL A 440 -13.95 39.57 -6.42
C VAL A 440 -14.39 39.05 -7.78
N LEU A 441 -15.69 39.08 -8.08
CA LEU A 441 -16.23 38.69 -9.37
C LEU A 441 -15.74 39.60 -10.50
N GLY A 442 -15.61 40.90 -10.27
CA GLY A 442 -15.02 41.85 -11.21
C GLY A 442 -13.57 41.50 -11.54
N ASP A 443 -12.74 41.28 -10.52
CA ASP A 443 -11.34 40.87 -10.67
C ASP A 443 -11.22 39.52 -11.40
N LEU A 444 -12.06 38.54 -11.07
CA LEU A 444 -12.08 37.25 -11.74
C LEU A 444 -12.52 37.37 -13.21
N THR A 445 -13.51 38.22 -13.50
CA THR A 445 -13.97 38.46 -14.87
C THR A 445 -12.88 39.11 -15.73
N GLU A 446 -12.14 40.07 -15.17
CA GLU A 446 -10.97 40.66 -15.83
C GLU A 446 -9.85 39.63 -16.02
N TRP A 447 -9.59 38.80 -14.99
CA TRP A 447 -8.58 37.74 -15.02
C TRP A 447 -8.84 36.68 -16.10
N PHE A 448 -10.11 36.29 -16.30
CA PHE A 448 -10.50 35.27 -17.28
C PHE A 448 -10.90 35.83 -18.65
N SER A 449 -10.77 37.14 -18.87
CA SER A 449 -11.06 37.76 -20.16
C SER A 449 -10.02 37.39 -21.23
N ILE A 450 -10.49 37.10 -22.45
CA ILE A 450 -9.69 36.61 -23.58
C ILE A 450 -8.72 37.68 -24.12
N HIS A 451 -8.86 38.94 -23.71
CA HIS A 451 -7.96 40.03 -24.06
C HIS A 451 -6.77 40.06 -23.08
N GLY A 452 -5.71 39.33 -23.43
CA GLY A 452 -4.47 39.26 -22.65
C GLY A 452 -3.83 40.63 -22.42
N ARG A 453 -4.01 41.18 -21.23
CA ARG A 453 -3.09 42.16 -20.65
C ARG A 453 -2.11 41.40 -19.78
N THR A 454 -0.83 41.46 -20.13
CA THR A 454 0.27 40.77 -19.42
C THR A 454 0.54 41.30 -18.01
N ASP A 455 -0.21 42.31 -17.54
CA ASP A 455 0.14 43.10 -16.36
C ASP A 455 -1.02 43.24 -15.35
N PHE A 456 -1.97 42.29 -15.29
CA PHE A 456 -3.03 42.36 -14.28
C PHE A 456 -2.49 41.92 -12.90
N LYS A 457 -2.56 42.82 -11.92
CA LYS A 457 -2.37 42.52 -10.49
C LYS A 457 -3.71 42.75 -9.79
N PRO A 458 -4.28 41.74 -9.10
CA PRO A 458 -5.48 41.96 -8.29
C PRO A 458 -5.18 43.07 -7.27
N LYS A 459 -6.07 44.05 -7.20
CA LYS A 459 -5.87 45.21 -6.35
C LYS A 459 -6.17 44.81 -4.90
N GLN A 460 -5.41 45.36 -3.96
CA GLN A 460 -5.72 45.20 -2.55
C GLN A 460 -6.93 46.10 -2.24
N HIS A 461 -8.10 45.48 -2.07
CA HIS A 461 -9.31 46.16 -1.63
C HIS A 461 -9.33 46.14 -0.10
N LEU A 462 -9.22 47.31 0.53
CA LEU A 462 -9.32 47.50 1.99
C LEU A 462 -10.77 47.63 2.43
#